data_AF-A0A017HJS9-F1
#
_entry.id   AF-A0A017HJS9-F1
#
_cell.length_a   1.000
_cell.length_b   1.000
_cell.length_c   1.000
_cell.angle_alpha   90.00
_cell.angle_beta   90.00
_cell.angle_gamma   90.00
#
_symmetry.space_group_name_H-M   'P 1'
#
loop_
_entity.id
_entity.type
_entity.pdbx_description
1 polymer ?
#
loop_
_entity_poly.entity_id
_entity_poly.type
_entity_poly.pdbx_seq_one_letter_code
_entity_poly.pdbx_strand_id
1 'polypeptide(L)'
;MQITLNKIAFDVKPVDGALRTALLADPVVARGVLRPVWSWSKDEGKGRYLAQTAANNAIPLPTGILIHVQKPGTNGAGPVKAEGPTAKMAERFLHAVGAKDFGPVVQALGRVVGVPVGRLPLDKFAVLNAQGSYTILMATELQIVELANAARNLSAYVFLPGVVSFAATAEATGGAILPDSPRLTAVIPPGTQAGQAMRRLALAQRLGEMQAELGETKPADLPEGDPRRAVLARLGAEWKALQAKVATKAA
;
A
#
# COMPACT_ATOMS: atom_id res chain seq x y z
N MET A 1 -18.76 1.42 -8.13
CA MET A 1 -18.06 1.80 -9.37
C MET A 1 -17.57 0.55 -10.07
N GLN A 2 -17.27 0.62 -11.37
CA GLN A 2 -16.71 -0.52 -12.12
C GLN A 2 -15.40 -0.16 -12.78
N ILE A 3 -14.50 -1.14 -12.90
CA ILE A 3 -13.32 -1.07 -13.76
C ILE A 3 -13.32 -2.26 -14.72
N THR A 4 -12.61 -2.11 -15.84
CA THR A 4 -12.46 -3.20 -16.81
C THR A 4 -11.01 -3.69 -16.82
N LEU A 5 -10.81 -5.00 -16.65
CA LEU A 5 -9.53 -5.67 -16.87
C LEU A 5 -9.70 -6.65 -18.03
N ASN A 6 -8.94 -6.47 -19.11
CA ASN A 6 -8.96 -7.32 -20.31
C ASN A 6 -10.38 -7.73 -20.76
N LYS A 7 -11.27 -6.74 -20.89
CA LYS A 7 -12.68 -6.88 -21.33
C LYS A 7 -13.66 -7.46 -20.29
N ILE A 8 -13.20 -7.81 -19.09
CA ILE A 8 -14.09 -8.20 -17.99
C ILE A 8 -14.33 -7.00 -17.08
N ALA A 9 -15.60 -6.64 -16.90
CA ALA A 9 -16.01 -5.63 -15.93
C ALA A 9 -16.02 -6.22 -14.52
N PHE A 10 -15.46 -5.48 -13.57
CA PHE A 10 -15.44 -5.83 -12.15
C PHE A 10 -16.08 -4.69 -11.36
N ASP A 11 -16.97 -5.05 -10.44
CA ASP A 11 -17.42 -4.15 -9.39
C ASP A 11 -16.28 -3.96 -8.40
N VAL A 12 -16.01 -2.71 -8.05
CA VAL A 12 -15.03 -2.38 -7.01
C VAL A 12 -15.77 -2.22 -5.68
N LYS A 13 -15.36 -2.99 -4.67
CA LYS A 13 -15.93 -2.99 -3.32
C LYS A 13 -14.86 -2.66 -2.27
N PRO A 14 -15.23 -2.00 -1.17
CA PRO A 14 -14.33 -1.87 -0.03
C PRO A 14 -14.09 -3.24 0.62
N VAL A 15 -12.98 -3.37 1.34
CA VAL A 15 -12.63 -4.57 2.11
C VAL A 15 -12.70 -4.23 3.59
N ASP A 16 -13.35 -5.08 4.38
CA ASP A 16 -13.48 -4.90 5.82
C ASP A 16 -12.15 -5.08 6.57
N GLY A 17 -12.07 -4.56 7.80
CA GLY A 17 -10.86 -4.56 8.62
C GLY A 17 -10.27 -5.95 8.92
N ALA A 18 -11.10 -6.97 9.10
CA ALA A 18 -10.64 -8.32 9.42
C ALA A 18 -9.97 -8.98 8.21
N LEU A 19 -10.62 -8.92 7.05
CA LEU A 19 -10.07 -9.41 5.79
C LEU A 19 -8.87 -8.56 5.34
N ARG A 20 -8.93 -7.24 5.50
CA ARG A 20 -7.80 -6.34 5.22
C ARG A 20 -6.56 -6.74 6.02
N THR A 21 -6.72 -7.07 7.30
CA THR A 21 -5.62 -7.52 8.16
C THR A 21 -5.04 -8.84 7.65
N ALA A 22 -5.88 -9.81 7.29
CA ALA A 22 -5.45 -11.08 6.71
C ALA A 22 -4.68 -10.90 5.39
N LEU A 23 -5.14 -10.00 4.52
CA LEU A 23 -4.49 -9.71 3.24
C LEU A 23 -3.12 -9.04 3.41
N LEU A 24 -2.99 -8.11 4.37
CA LEU A 24 -1.71 -7.46 4.67
C LEU A 24 -0.71 -8.40 5.34
N ALA A 25 -1.19 -9.43 6.02
CA ALA A 25 -0.36 -10.47 6.61
C ALA A 25 0.15 -11.50 5.59
N ASP A 26 -0.35 -11.50 4.35
CA ASP A 26 0.17 -12.39 3.30
C ASP A 26 1.67 -12.09 3.06
N PRO A 27 2.55 -13.11 3.08
CA PRO A 27 3.99 -12.90 2.96
C PRO A 27 4.42 -12.16 1.67
N VAL A 28 3.68 -12.32 0.58
CA VAL A 28 3.97 -11.63 -0.68
C VAL A 28 3.70 -10.13 -0.54
N VAL A 29 2.63 -9.77 0.17
CA VAL A 29 2.25 -8.37 0.42
C VAL A 29 3.18 -7.73 1.45
N ALA A 30 3.45 -8.42 2.56
CA ALA A 30 4.28 -7.92 3.66
C ALA A 30 5.67 -7.46 3.21
N ARG A 31 6.30 -8.20 2.27
CA ARG A 31 7.60 -7.82 1.68
C ARG A 31 7.57 -6.53 0.87
N GLY A 32 6.41 -6.20 0.28
CA GLY A 32 6.21 -4.96 -0.48
C GLY A 32 5.98 -3.75 0.42
N VAL A 33 5.38 -3.97 1.60
CA VAL A 33 4.98 -2.92 2.54
C VAL A 33 6.18 -2.25 3.20
N LEU A 34 7.16 -3.01 3.69
CA LEU A 34 8.37 -2.47 4.31
C LEU A 34 9.60 -3.01 3.60
N ARG A 35 10.42 -2.12 3.04
CA ARG A 35 11.65 -2.53 2.35
C ARG A 35 12.78 -1.51 2.45
N PRO A 36 14.04 -1.94 2.43
CA PRO A 36 15.17 -1.03 2.28
C PRO A 36 15.18 -0.43 0.88
N VAL A 37 15.47 0.87 0.78
CA VAL A 37 15.50 1.58 -0.50
C VAL A 37 16.82 2.30 -0.77
N TRP A 38 17.61 2.56 0.26
CA TRP A 38 18.88 3.28 0.16
C TRP A 38 19.82 2.90 1.30
N SER A 39 21.12 2.86 1.03
CA SER A 39 22.16 2.72 2.06
C SER A 39 23.20 3.82 1.92
N TRP A 40 23.66 4.36 3.05
CA TRP A 40 24.81 5.24 3.18
C TRP A 40 25.94 4.50 3.90
N SER A 41 27.15 4.55 3.35
CA SER A 41 28.38 4.09 3.99
C SER A 41 29.20 5.30 4.41
N LYS A 42 29.45 5.43 5.72
CA LYS A 42 30.31 6.49 6.27
C LYS A 42 31.76 6.27 5.86
N ASP A 43 32.23 5.02 5.89
CA ASP A 43 33.62 4.67 5.57
C ASP A 43 33.97 4.97 4.12
N GLU A 44 33.02 4.75 3.20
CA GLU A 44 33.20 5.06 1.77
C GLU A 44 32.80 6.49 1.40
N GLY A 45 32.10 7.21 2.29
CA GLY A 45 31.50 8.51 2.01
C GLY A 45 30.50 8.49 0.85
N LYS A 46 29.82 7.35 0.63
CA LYS A 46 28.95 7.12 -0.53
C LYS A 46 27.64 6.47 -0.15
N GLY A 47 26.59 6.85 -0.88
CA GLY A 47 25.30 6.20 -0.79
C GLY A 47 24.88 5.56 -2.11
N ARG A 48 23.99 4.56 -2.02
CA ARG A 48 23.48 3.82 -3.16
C ARG A 48 22.02 3.41 -2.96
N TYR A 49 21.28 3.34 -4.06
CA TYR A 49 19.93 2.78 -4.05
C TYR A 49 19.99 1.26 -3.87
N LEU A 50 19.10 0.75 -3.03
CA LEU A 50 18.87 -0.68 -2.84
C LEU A 50 17.64 -1.17 -3.60
N ALA A 51 16.75 -0.25 -3.98
CA ALA A 51 15.60 -0.52 -4.84
C ALA A 51 15.87 -0.09 -6.29
N GLN A 52 15.21 -0.75 -7.23
CA GLN A 52 15.20 -0.29 -8.62
C GLN A 52 14.54 1.10 -8.69
N THR A 53 15.20 2.03 -9.37
CA THR A 53 14.69 3.38 -9.59
C THR A 53 14.20 3.55 -11.03
N ALA A 54 13.16 4.36 -11.18
CA ALA A 54 12.74 4.93 -12.45
C ALA A 54 13.48 6.26 -12.69
N ALA A 55 13.13 6.96 -13.78
CA ALA A 55 13.68 8.27 -14.10
C ALA A 55 13.58 9.25 -12.90
N ASN A 56 14.56 10.14 -12.78
CA ASN A 56 14.67 11.12 -11.69
C ASN A 56 14.73 10.48 -10.29
N ASN A 57 15.33 9.30 -10.17
CA ASN A 57 15.51 8.56 -8.92
C ASN A 57 14.19 8.27 -8.18
N ALA A 58 13.10 8.17 -8.92
CA ALA A 58 11.80 7.82 -8.36
C ALA A 58 11.75 6.33 -8.05
N ILE A 59 11.14 5.95 -6.93
CA ILE A 59 10.99 4.56 -6.51
C ILE A 59 9.56 4.11 -6.86
N PRO A 60 9.38 3.12 -7.76
CA PRO A 60 8.05 2.56 -8.04
C PRO A 60 7.42 2.00 -6.77
N LEU A 61 6.18 2.36 -6.50
CA LEU A 61 5.45 1.88 -5.32
C LEU A 61 4.66 0.63 -5.65
N PRO A 62 4.53 -0.31 -4.69
CA PRO A 62 3.89 -1.58 -4.94
C PRO A 62 2.40 -1.35 -5.24
N THR A 63 2.01 -1.64 -6.47
CA THR A 63 0.61 -1.78 -6.89
C THR A 63 0.45 -3.22 -7.33
N GLY A 64 -0.49 -3.93 -6.73
CA GLY A 64 -0.57 -5.38 -6.89
C GLY A 64 -1.99 -5.89 -6.92
N ILE A 65 -2.11 -7.13 -7.39
CA ILE A 65 -3.33 -7.92 -7.32
C ILE A 65 -3.02 -9.23 -6.60
N LEU A 66 -3.88 -9.63 -5.66
CA LEU A 66 -3.80 -10.91 -4.96
C LEU A 66 -5.12 -11.64 -5.13
N ILE A 67 -5.04 -12.94 -5.40
CA ILE A 67 -6.20 -13.82 -5.25
C ILE A 67 -6.15 -14.40 -3.85
N HIS A 68 -7.25 -14.30 -3.12
CA HIS A 68 -7.36 -14.81 -1.77
C HIS A 68 -8.78 -15.35 -1.55
N VAL A 69 -8.90 -16.66 -1.34
CA VAL A 69 -10.15 -17.25 -0.88
C VAL A 69 -10.02 -17.48 0.61
N GLN A 70 -10.90 -16.83 1.37
CA GLN A 70 -10.90 -16.92 2.82
C GLN A 70 -11.55 -18.21 3.31
N LYS A 71 -11.04 -18.74 4.42
CA LYS A 71 -11.74 -19.68 5.30
C LYS A 71 -11.73 -19.14 6.73
N PRO A 72 -12.69 -19.54 7.58
CA PRO A 72 -12.65 -19.19 9.00
C PRO A 72 -11.32 -19.62 9.63
N GLY A 73 -10.73 -18.75 10.45
CA GLY A 73 -9.60 -19.11 11.30
C GLY A 73 -10.02 -20.05 12.44
N THR A 74 -9.05 -20.74 13.03
CA THR A 74 -9.26 -21.56 14.23
C THR A 74 -9.10 -20.70 15.50
N ASN A 75 -9.83 -21.04 16.57
CA ASN A 75 -9.69 -20.41 17.90
C ASN A 75 -9.88 -18.88 17.91
N GLY A 76 -10.85 -18.37 17.15
CA GLY A 76 -11.13 -16.93 17.10
C GLY A 76 -10.09 -16.12 16.31
N ALA A 77 -9.12 -16.77 15.67
CA ALA A 77 -8.29 -16.11 14.67
C ALA A 77 -9.17 -15.59 13.53
N GLY A 78 -8.83 -14.41 13.00
CA GLY A 78 -9.52 -13.81 11.86
C GLY A 78 -9.46 -14.67 10.58
N PRO A 79 -10.00 -14.17 9.46
CA PRO A 79 -9.98 -14.89 8.19
C PRO A 79 -8.57 -15.35 7.82
N VAL A 80 -8.42 -16.59 7.36
CA VAL A 80 -7.14 -17.13 6.89
C VAL A 80 -7.27 -17.61 5.45
N LYS A 81 -6.14 -17.64 4.74
CA LYS A 81 -6.09 -18.08 3.34
C LYS A 81 -6.39 -19.57 3.21
N ALA A 82 -7.30 -19.92 2.31
CA ALA A 82 -7.53 -21.29 1.88
C ALA A 82 -6.72 -21.59 0.62
N GLU A 83 -5.55 -22.21 0.76
CA GLU A 83 -4.57 -22.37 -0.34
C GLU A 83 -5.16 -23.04 -1.60
N GLY A 84 -5.79 -24.21 -1.47
CA GLY A 84 -6.39 -24.92 -2.61
C GLY A 84 -7.47 -24.11 -3.34
N PRO A 85 -8.50 -23.60 -2.65
CA PRO A 85 -9.49 -22.70 -3.25
C PRO A 85 -8.89 -21.43 -3.85
N THR A 86 -7.86 -20.86 -3.22
CA THR A 86 -7.14 -19.68 -3.72
C THR A 86 -6.46 -19.96 -5.05
N ALA A 87 -5.75 -21.09 -5.17
CA ALA A 87 -5.11 -21.51 -6.43
C ALA A 87 -6.14 -21.71 -7.54
N LYS A 88 -7.25 -22.42 -7.26
CA LYS A 88 -8.34 -22.62 -8.23
C LYS A 88 -8.99 -21.31 -8.66
N MET A 89 -9.20 -20.37 -7.73
CA MET A 89 -9.72 -19.04 -8.06
C MET A 89 -8.73 -18.27 -8.94
N ALA A 90 -7.43 -18.39 -8.71
CA ALA A 90 -6.41 -17.73 -9.50
C ALA A 90 -6.38 -18.24 -10.94
N GLU A 91 -6.45 -19.55 -11.15
CA GLU A 91 -6.56 -20.16 -12.47
C GLU A 91 -7.82 -19.66 -13.21
N ARG A 92 -8.97 -19.67 -12.54
CA ARG A 92 -10.25 -19.18 -13.10
C ARG A 92 -10.19 -17.70 -13.45
N PHE A 93 -9.57 -16.90 -12.58
CA PHE A 93 -9.40 -15.46 -12.80
C PHE A 93 -8.53 -15.21 -14.03
N LEU A 94 -7.34 -15.82 -14.11
CA LEU A 94 -6.41 -15.68 -15.23
C LEU A 94 -7.03 -16.12 -16.55
N HIS A 95 -7.71 -17.27 -16.56
CA HIS A 95 -8.45 -17.75 -17.73
C HIS A 95 -9.53 -16.75 -18.17
N ALA A 96 -10.32 -16.21 -17.23
CA ALA A 96 -11.40 -15.28 -17.55
C ALA A 96 -10.89 -13.94 -18.11
N VAL A 97 -9.77 -13.43 -17.61
CA VAL A 97 -9.15 -12.19 -18.11
C VAL A 97 -8.20 -12.44 -19.30
N GLY A 98 -8.14 -13.68 -19.80
CA GLY A 98 -7.32 -14.07 -20.95
C GLY A 98 -5.81 -13.87 -20.74
N ALA A 99 -5.32 -14.03 -19.50
CA ALA A 99 -3.90 -13.87 -19.16
C ALA A 99 -3.26 -15.22 -18.84
N LYS A 100 -2.01 -15.41 -19.26
CA LYS A 100 -1.20 -16.61 -18.95
C LYS A 100 -0.69 -16.60 -17.51
N ASP A 101 -0.37 -15.42 -16.99
CA ASP A 101 0.14 -15.17 -15.66
C ASP A 101 -0.29 -13.77 -15.19
N PHE A 102 0.10 -13.37 -13.99
CA PHE A 102 -0.29 -12.09 -13.40
C PHE A 102 0.46 -10.87 -13.96
N GLY A 103 1.53 -11.04 -14.74
CA GLY A 103 2.30 -9.93 -15.30
C GLY A 103 1.43 -9.01 -16.17
N PRO A 104 0.76 -9.52 -17.22
CA PRO A 104 -0.17 -8.75 -18.04
C PRO A 104 -1.35 -8.16 -17.24
N VAL A 105 -1.80 -8.84 -16.18
CA VAL A 105 -2.88 -8.36 -15.31
C VAL A 105 -2.44 -7.13 -14.53
N VAL A 106 -1.25 -7.16 -13.92
CA VAL A 106 -0.66 -6.03 -13.20
C VAL A 106 -0.38 -4.86 -14.15
N GLN A 107 0.07 -5.13 -15.37
CA GLN A 107 0.23 -4.08 -16.39
C GLN A 107 -1.11 -3.45 -16.78
N ALA A 108 -2.16 -4.24 -17.00
CA ALA A 108 -3.49 -3.73 -17.29
C ALA A 108 -4.04 -2.90 -16.12
N LEU A 109 -3.86 -3.38 -14.89
CA LEU A 109 -4.21 -2.63 -13.68
C LEU A 109 -3.44 -1.30 -13.61
N GLY A 110 -2.14 -1.31 -13.89
CA GLY A 110 -1.30 -0.10 -13.92
C GLY A 110 -1.78 0.94 -14.94
N ARG A 111 -2.39 0.54 -16.06
CA ARG A 111 -3.04 1.47 -17.00
C ARG A 111 -4.32 2.08 -16.42
N VAL A 112 -5.05 1.33 -15.60
CA VAL A 112 -6.28 1.79 -14.96
C VAL A 112 -5.97 2.75 -13.81
N VAL A 113 -5.03 2.39 -12.92
CA VAL A 113 -4.80 3.13 -11.67
C VAL A 113 -3.59 4.08 -11.74
N GLY A 114 -2.74 3.93 -12.76
CA GLY A 114 -1.45 4.60 -12.87
C GLY A 114 -0.34 3.79 -12.19
N VAL A 115 0.92 4.17 -12.45
CA VAL A 115 2.10 3.61 -11.76
C VAL A 115 2.56 4.62 -10.71
N PRO A 116 2.20 4.43 -9.42
CA PRO A 116 2.58 5.36 -8.38
C PRO A 116 4.08 5.29 -8.11
N VAL A 117 4.68 6.45 -7.87
CA VAL A 117 6.10 6.57 -7.53
C VAL A 117 6.28 7.40 -6.26
N GLY A 118 7.25 7.01 -5.44
CA GLY A 118 7.73 7.78 -4.30
C GLY A 118 9.07 8.43 -4.63
N ARG A 119 9.41 9.52 -3.94
CA ARG A 119 10.76 10.09 -3.97
C ARG A 119 11.38 9.98 -2.60
N LEU A 120 12.64 9.58 -2.56
CA LEU A 120 13.42 9.51 -1.34
C LEU A 120 13.99 10.91 -1.03
N PRO A 121 13.62 11.54 0.09
CA PRO A 121 14.10 12.88 0.46
C PRO A 121 15.52 12.82 1.07
N LEU A 122 16.51 12.49 0.25
CA LEU A 122 17.90 12.27 0.69
C LEU A 122 18.52 13.48 1.40
N ASP A 123 18.14 14.69 0.99
CA ASP A 123 18.59 15.94 1.61
C ASP A 123 18.25 16.01 3.10
N LYS A 124 17.10 15.45 3.50
CA LYS A 124 16.67 15.43 4.90
C LYS A 124 17.46 14.45 5.74
N PHE A 125 17.93 13.35 5.15
CA PHE A 125 18.72 12.33 5.85
C PHE A 125 20.23 12.64 5.88
N ALA A 126 20.69 13.64 5.13
CA ALA A 126 22.11 14.00 5.05
C ALA A 126 22.74 14.36 6.42
N VAL A 127 21.93 14.83 7.38
CA VAL A 127 22.37 15.09 8.78
C VAL A 127 22.96 13.84 9.46
N LEU A 128 22.53 12.65 9.05
CA LEU A 128 22.98 11.38 9.62
C LEU A 128 24.34 10.94 9.06
N ASN A 129 24.80 11.51 7.94
CA ASN A 129 26.01 11.06 7.25
C ASN A 129 27.27 11.14 8.13
N ALA A 130 27.32 12.12 9.03
CA ALA A 130 28.40 12.29 9.99
C ALA A 130 28.33 11.29 11.16
N GLN A 131 27.15 10.75 11.46
CA GLN A 131 26.90 9.91 12.63
C GLN A 131 27.35 8.46 12.38
N GLY A 132 27.07 7.90 11.20
CA GLY A 132 27.42 6.52 10.90
C GLY A 132 26.89 6.05 9.54
N SER A 133 27.15 4.78 9.23
CA SER A 133 26.50 4.08 8.12
C SER A 133 25.04 3.77 8.48
N TYR A 134 24.14 3.88 7.51
CA TYR A 134 22.71 3.66 7.75
C TYR A 134 21.97 3.17 6.51
N THR A 135 20.81 2.57 6.72
CA THR A 135 19.85 2.20 5.68
C THR A 135 18.56 2.99 5.86
N ILE A 136 17.98 3.48 4.76
CA ILE A 136 16.63 4.04 4.78
C ILE A 136 15.64 2.95 4.40
N LEU A 137 14.72 2.67 5.32
CA LEU A 137 13.54 1.85 5.08
C LEU A 137 12.40 2.71 4.55
N MET A 138 11.66 2.17 3.59
CA MET A 138 10.41 2.74 3.11
C MET A 138 9.25 1.84 3.53
N ALA A 139 8.34 2.38 4.33
CA ALA A 139 7.07 1.78 4.68
C ALA A 139 5.97 2.34 3.76
N THR A 140 5.13 1.49 3.18
CA THR A 140 4.02 1.87 2.30
C THR A 140 2.71 1.45 2.94
N GLU A 141 1.83 2.40 3.24
CA GLU A 141 0.45 2.09 3.58
C GLU A 141 -0.36 1.79 2.32
N LEU A 142 -0.97 0.61 2.29
CA LEU A 142 -1.79 0.13 1.18
C LEU A 142 -3.28 0.30 1.51
N GLN A 143 -3.99 0.89 0.56
CA GLN A 143 -5.44 0.87 0.45
C GLN A 143 -5.85 -0.36 -0.35
N ILE A 144 -6.86 -1.09 0.11
CA ILE A 144 -7.24 -2.39 -0.45
C ILE A 144 -8.71 -2.34 -0.86
N VAL A 145 -8.98 -2.80 -2.08
CA VAL A 145 -10.34 -2.99 -2.60
C VAL A 145 -10.48 -4.38 -3.20
N GLU A 146 -11.70 -4.91 -3.19
CA GLU A 146 -12.05 -6.13 -3.90
C GLU A 146 -12.55 -5.77 -5.31
N LEU A 147 -12.10 -6.55 -6.30
CA LEU A 147 -12.68 -6.65 -7.63
C LEU A 147 -13.56 -7.88 -7.68
N ALA A 148 -14.87 -7.69 -7.74
CA ALA A 148 -15.84 -8.77 -7.80
C ALA A 148 -16.51 -8.84 -9.17
N ASN A 149 -16.67 -10.05 -9.70
CA ASN A 149 -17.55 -10.32 -10.84
C ASN A 149 -18.49 -11.47 -10.46
N ALA A 150 -19.74 -11.13 -10.15
CA ALA A 150 -20.73 -12.10 -9.68
C ALA A 150 -21.11 -13.12 -10.77
N ALA A 151 -21.30 -12.67 -12.01
CA ALA A 151 -21.71 -13.53 -13.13
C ALA A 151 -20.70 -14.67 -13.41
N ARG A 152 -19.41 -14.43 -13.17
CA ARG A 152 -18.34 -15.42 -13.34
C ARG A 152 -17.83 -15.98 -12.02
N ASN A 153 -18.41 -15.59 -10.88
CA ASN A 153 -17.93 -15.91 -9.54
C ASN A 153 -16.39 -15.72 -9.41
N LEU A 154 -15.92 -14.50 -9.67
CA LEU A 154 -14.51 -14.12 -9.58
C LEU A 154 -14.33 -13.06 -8.49
N SER A 155 -13.23 -13.18 -7.74
CA SER A 155 -12.81 -12.18 -6.77
C SER A 155 -11.29 -12.04 -6.79
N ALA A 156 -10.81 -10.79 -6.68
CA ALA A 156 -9.39 -10.45 -6.57
C ALA A 156 -9.23 -9.18 -5.73
N TYR A 157 -8.12 -9.04 -5.02
CA TYR A 157 -7.84 -7.88 -4.17
C TYR A 157 -6.76 -7.02 -4.79
N VAL A 158 -7.05 -5.73 -4.92
CA VAL A 158 -6.13 -4.74 -5.46
C VAL A 158 -5.53 -3.90 -4.34
N PHE A 159 -4.22 -3.76 -4.35
CA PHE A 159 -3.44 -2.98 -3.38
C PHE A 159 -2.97 -1.70 -4.04
N LEU A 160 -3.34 -0.56 -3.45
CA LEU A 160 -3.05 0.77 -3.95
C LEU A 160 -2.25 1.54 -2.90
N PRO A 161 -1.04 2.02 -3.21
CA PRO A 161 -0.26 2.78 -2.24
C PRO A 161 -0.88 4.15 -1.99
N GLY A 162 -1.10 4.44 -0.70
CA GLY A 162 -1.73 5.67 -0.24
C GLY A 162 -0.75 6.67 0.35
N VAL A 163 0.11 6.16 1.24
CA VAL A 163 1.07 6.94 2.02
C VAL A 163 2.38 6.18 2.07
N VAL A 164 3.50 6.90 2.00
CA VAL A 164 4.83 6.35 2.25
C VAL A 164 5.47 7.04 3.43
N SER A 165 6.20 6.27 4.23
CA SER A 165 7.01 6.78 5.33
C SER A 165 8.44 6.28 5.21
N PHE A 166 9.39 7.12 5.58
CA PHE A 166 10.81 6.82 5.56
C PHE A 166 11.40 6.91 6.96
N ALA A 167 12.26 5.96 7.30
CA ALA A 167 13.02 5.95 8.55
C ALA A 167 14.42 5.39 8.31
N ALA A 168 15.42 5.98 8.95
CA ALA A 168 16.79 5.49 8.91
C ALA A 168 17.05 4.51 10.06
N THR A 169 17.72 3.41 9.75
CA THR A 169 18.10 2.35 10.69
C THR A 169 19.59 2.04 10.54
N ALA A 170 20.22 1.59 11.62
CA ALA A 170 21.63 1.16 11.58
C ALA A 170 21.83 -0.10 10.70
N GLU A 171 20.79 -0.93 10.58
CA GLU A 171 20.81 -2.19 9.82
C GLU A 171 19.87 -2.16 8.62
N ALA A 172 20.10 -3.04 7.65
CA ALA A 172 19.34 -3.07 6.40
C ALA A 172 17.87 -3.50 6.55
N THR A 173 17.53 -4.25 7.60
CA THR A 173 16.17 -4.76 7.84
C THR A 173 15.87 -4.83 9.33
N GLY A 174 14.98 -3.94 9.81
CA GLY A 174 14.40 -4.06 11.15
C GLY A 174 15.30 -3.71 12.33
N GLY A 175 16.51 -3.18 12.07
CA GLY A 175 17.39 -2.66 13.12
C GLY A 175 16.81 -1.43 13.83
N ALA A 176 17.47 -1.01 14.90
CA ALA A 176 17.06 0.16 15.66
C ALA A 176 17.00 1.42 14.77
N ILE A 177 15.92 2.19 14.91
CA ILE A 177 15.81 3.52 14.30
C ILE A 177 16.93 4.37 14.89
N LEU A 178 17.67 5.06 14.02
CA LEU A 178 18.75 5.92 14.48
C LEU A 178 18.19 7.08 15.31
N PRO A 179 18.85 7.45 16.42
CA PRO A 179 18.58 8.71 17.11
C PRO A 179 18.59 9.87 16.11
N ASP A 180 17.69 10.83 16.29
CA ASP A 180 17.55 12.01 15.42
C ASP A 180 17.20 11.72 13.95
N SER A 181 16.87 10.47 13.59
CA SER A 181 16.38 10.15 12.26
C SER A 181 15.11 10.95 11.96
N PRO A 182 15.08 11.74 10.87
CA PRO A 182 13.85 12.33 10.38
C PRO A 182 12.77 11.25 10.15
N ARG A 183 11.54 11.51 10.61
CA ARG A 183 10.38 10.67 10.31
C ARG A 183 9.54 11.35 9.26
N LEU A 184 9.81 11.00 8.01
CA LEU A 184 9.20 11.69 6.86
C LEU A 184 8.06 10.85 6.32
N THR A 185 6.90 11.48 6.14
CA THR A 185 5.71 10.84 5.60
C THR A 185 5.15 11.69 4.49
N ALA A 186 4.77 11.06 3.38
CA ALA A 186 4.21 11.72 2.22
C ALA A 186 2.97 10.98 1.72
N VAL A 187 1.92 11.74 1.41
CA VAL A 187 0.76 11.20 0.71
C VAL A 187 1.11 11.05 -0.76
N ILE A 188 0.83 9.89 -1.33
CA ILE A 188 1.06 9.60 -2.74
C ILE A 188 -0.14 10.12 -3.53
N PRO A 189 0.04 11.01 -4.51
CA PRO A 189 -1.06 11.42 -5.37
C PRO A 189 -1.53 10.25 -6.25
N PRO A 190 -2.84 10.09 -6.48
CA PRO A 190 -3.34 9.07 -7.39
C PRO A 190 -2.90 9.40 -8.84
N GLY A 191 -2.49 8.38 -9.60
CA GLY A 191 -2.07 8.56 -10.98
C GLY A 191 -3.22 8.77 -11.97
N THR A 192 -4.44 8.44 -11.58
CA THR A 192 -5.65 8.46 -12.41
C THR A 192 -6.89 8.73 -11.57
N GLN A 193 -8.01 9.12 -12.21
CA GLN A 193 -9.30 9.25 -11.54
C GLN A 193 -9.83 7.91 -11.02
N ALA A 194 -9.62 6.81 -11.75
CA ALA A 194 -10.02 5.48 -11.29
C ALA A 194 -9.25 5.07 -10.03
N GLY A 195 -7.92 5.25 -10.02
CA GLY A 195 -7.10 5.02 -8.83
C GLY A 195 -7.50 5.89 -7.64
N GLN A 196 -7.84 7.16 -7.89
CA GLN A 196 -8.39 8.07 -6.86
C GLN A 196 -9.71 7.54 -6.29
N ALA A 197 -10.65 7.14 -7.13
CA ALA A 197 -11.97 6.66 -6.71
C ALA A 197 -11.86 5.34 -5.92
N MET A 198 -11.02 4.41 -6.37
CA MET A 198 -10.76 3.14 -5.65
C MET A 198 -10.13 3.40 -4.27
N ARG A 199 -9.13 4.29 -4.18
CA ARG A 199 -8.53 4.67 -2.89
C ARG A 199 -9.52 5.36 -1.96
N ARG A 200 -10.39 6.24 -2.48
CA ARG A 200 -11.45 6.88 -1.69
C ARG A 200 -12.41 5.84 -1.11
N LEU A 201 -12.78 4.82 -1.89
CA LEU A 201 -13.67 3.75 -1.43
C LEU A 201 -13.06 2.97 -0.26
N ALA A 202 -11.81 2.52 -0.40
CA ALA A 202 -11.09 1.82 0.67
C ALA A 202 -10.89 2.72 1.91
N LEU A 203 -10.54 3.98 1.70
CA LEU A 203 -10.28 4.92 2.78
C LEU A 203 -11.55 5.29 3.56
N ALA A 204 -12.68 5.42 2.87
CA ALA A 204 -13.98 5.66 3.50
C ALA A 204 -14.37 4.50 4.42
N GLN A 205 -14.18 3.25 3.97
CA GLN A 205 -14.41 2.07 4.81
C GLN A 205 -13.53 2.10 6.07
N ARG A 206 -12.23 2.32 5.91
CA ARG A 206 -11.29 2.35 7.03
C ARG A 206 -11.58 3.48 8.02
N LEU A 207 -11.99 4.66 7.53
CA LEU A 207 -12.42 5.77 8.39
C LEU A 207 -13.70 5.44 9.15
N GLY A 208 -14.68 4.80 8.49
CA GLY A 208 -15.92 4.35 9.13
C GLY A 208 -15.67 3.31 10.23
N GLU A 209 -14.80 2.33 9.97
CA GLU A 209 -14.38 1.33 10.96
C GLU A 209 -13.70 1.98 12.16
N MET A 210 -12.75 2.88 11.94
CA MET A 210 -12.10 3.58 13.03
C MET A 210 -13.07 4.47 13.82
N GLN A 211 -14.02 5.11 13.17
CA GLN A 211 -15.05 5.89 13.86
C GLN A 211 -15.93 4.98 14.73
N ALA A 212 -16.31 3.80 14.22
CA ALA A 212 -17.06 2.82 15.01
C ALA A 212 -16.25 2.31 16.22
N GLU A 213 -14.95 2.07 16.07
CA GLU A 213 -14.04 1.68 17.16
C GLU A 213 -13.88 2.75 18.24
N LEU A 214 -13.93 4.03 17.86
CA LEU A 214 -13.84 5.15 18.80
C LEU A 214 -15.15 5.39 19.56
N GLY A 215 -16.29 5.00 18.97
CA GLY A 215 -17.62 5.35 19.47
C GLY A 215 -17.77 6.86 19.58
N GLU A 216 -18.13 7.34 20.78
CA GLU A 216 -18.29 8.76 21.10
C GLU A 216 -16.96 9.50 21.39
N THR A 217 -15.84 8.78 21.44
CA THR A 217 -14.54 9.36 21.79
C THR A 217 -13.98 10.15 20.61
N LYS A 218 -13.72 11.46 20.78
CA LYS A 218 -13.11 12.24 19.69
C LYS A 218 -11.63 11.89 19.56
N PRO A 219 -11.05 11.95 18.35
CA PRO A 219 -9.62 11.71 18.15
C PRO A 219 -8.70 12.62 18.98
N ALA A 220 -9.17 13.83 19.33
CA ALA A 220 -8.44 14.78 20.18
C ALA A 220 -8.41 14.38 21.66
N ASP A 221 -9.38 13.58 22.10
CA ASP A 221 -9.54 13.14 23.49
C ASP A 221 -8.73 11.86 23.80
N LEU A 222 -8.11 11.28 22.76
CA LEU A 222 -7.24 10.11 22.92
C LEU A 222 -5.95 10.49 23.67
N PRO A 223 -5.44 9.60 24.55
CA PRO A 223 -4.19 9.81 25.27
C PRO A 223 -3.02 10.18 24.34
N GLU A 224 -2.09 10.99 24.86
CA GLU A 224 -0.84 11.25 24.16
C GLU A 224 -0.07 9.94 23.98
N GLY A 225 0.40 9.67 22.76
CA GLY A 225 1.04 8.40 22.40
C GLY A 225 0.10 7.28 21.96
N ASP A 226 -1.23 7.47 22.00
CA ASP A 226 -2.17 6.46 21.46
C ASP A 226 -1.92 6.26 19.96
N PRO A 227 -1.62 5.02 19.50
CA PRO A 227 -1.29 4.76 18.09
C PRO A 227 -2.42 5.11 17.13
N ARG A 228 -3.68 5.10 17.58
CA ARG A 228 -4.86 5.46 16.77
C ARG A 228 -4.82 6.92 16.34
N ARG A 229 -4.26 7.82 17.15
CA ARG A 229 -4.09 9.25 16.77
C ARG A 229 -3.23 9.38 15.52
N ALA A 230 -2.10 8.67 15.49
CA ALA A 230 -1.19 8.69 14.35
C ALA A 230 -1.84 8.08 13.10
N VAL A 231 -2.62 7.00 13.26
CA VAL A 231 -3.36 6.39 12.15
C VAL A 231 -4.41 7.37 11.59
N LEU A 232 -5.27 7.94 12.43
CA LEU A 232 -6.32 8.88 12.02
C LEU A 232 -5.74 10.12 11.33
N ALA A 233 -4.62 10.65 11.83
CA ALA A 233 -3.93 11.77 11.21
C ALA A 233 -3.50 11.43 9.77
N ARG A 234 -2.94 10.24 9.54
CA ARG A 234 -2.53 9.79 8.21
C ARG A 234 -3.71 9.53 7.28
N LEU A 235 -4.77 8.90 7.77
CA LEU A 235 -6.01 8.69 6.99
C LEU A 235 -6.67 10.02 6.61
N GLY A 236 -6.74 10.96 7.55
CA GLY A 236 -7.27 12.30 7.29
C GLY A 236 -6.43 13.09 6.29
N ALA A 237 -5.10 13.00 6.37
CA ALA A 237 -4.20 13.61 5.40
C ALA A 237 -4.40 13.02 3.99
N GLU A 238 -4.49 11.69 3.88
CA GLU A 238 -4.76 11.03 2.61
C GLU A 238 -6.14 11.41 2.07
N TRP A 239 -7.17 11.43 2.91
CA TRP A 239 -8.54 11.77 2.51
C TRP A 239 -8.61 13.18 1.92
N LYS A 240 -7.99 14.15 2.59
CA LYS A 240 -7.90 15.53 2.09
C LYS A 240 -7.19 15.59 0.74
N ALA A 241 -6.06 14.90 0.59
CA ALA A 241 -5.34 14.85 -0.68
C ALA A 241 -6.17 14.21 -1.81
N LEU A 242 -6.99 13.21 -1.49
CA LEU A 242 -7.90 12.56 -2.43
C LEU A 242 -9.15 13.38 -2.77
N GLN A 243 -9.42 14.50 -2.09
CA GLN A 243 -10.49 15.44 -2.49
C GLN A 243 -10.03 16.47 -3.52
N ALA A 244 -8.72 16.70 -3.64
CA ALA A 244 -8.19 17.59 -4.66
C ALA A 244 -8.49 17.02 -6.07
N LYS A 245 -8.84 17.90 -7.01
CA LYS A 245 -8.96 17.50 -8.43
C LYS A 245 -7.60 16.95 -8.88
N VAL A 246 -7.58 15.77 -9.49
CA VAL A 246 -6.36 15.23 -10.12
C VAL A 246 -5.91 16.25 -11.15
N ALA A 247 -4.72 16.82 -10.95
CA ALA A 247 -4.11 17.71 -11.92
C ALA A 247 -3.85 16.90 -13.18
N THR A 248 -4.65 17.14 -14.22
CA THR A 248 -4.41 16.60 -15.55
C THR A 248 -3.08 17.16 -16.02
N LYS A 249 -2.02 16.35 -16.07
CA LYS A 249 -0.81 16.76 -16.78
C LYS A 249 -1.19 16.93 -18.25
N ALA A 250 -1.04 18.14 -18.77
CA ALA A 250 -1.08 18.38 -20.21
C ALA A 250 -0.01 17.48 -20.86
N ALA A 251 -0.43 16.80 -21.92
CA ALA A 251 0.42 15.93 -22.75
C ALA A 251 1.55 16.72 -23.41
#